data_AF-A0A9J7E9L4-F1
#
_entry.id   AF-A0A9J7E9L4-F1
#
_cell.length_a   1.000
_cell.length_b   1.000
_cell.length_c   1.000
_cell.angle_alpha   90.00
_cell.angle_beta   90.00
_cell.angle_gamma   90.00
#
_symmetry.space_group_name_H-M   'P 1'
#
loop_
_entity.id
_entity.type
_entity.pdbx_description
1 polymer ?
#
loop_
_entity_poly.entity_id
_entity_poly.type
_entity_poly.pdbx_seq_one_letter_code
_entity_poly.pdbx_strand_id
1 'polypeptide(L)'
;MPLDYSNPLIQKFLIERQNQENLKCMKWFLKNKEKIIKNAPKIENCRHYTTEQISKTHMEAGMKILSKQNDVSIHHRRKTPMEDAETTILNGFFEKIEKVPIMKPVDPKESSILYTDLAAGGGRHAYLNTRYHKLPEDKYTSCVTTNNDYGWKLNENELKRGPPEHNRYSIFVHDLVRRSGAHPDPPESLKPKDAQYIRCVGL
;
A
#
# COMPACT_ATOMS: atom_id res chain seq x y z
N MET A 1 17.90 37.99 8.76
CA MET A 1 18.28 38.24 7.36
C MET A 1 18.59 36.91 6.70
N PRO A 2 18.10 36.63 5.49
CA PRO A 2 18.56 35.48 4.72
C PRO A 2 20.04 35.66 4.36
N LEU A 3 20.84 34.61 4.53
CA LEU A 3 22.24 34.58 4.11
C LEU A 3 22.29 34.45 2.58
N ASP A 4 23.07 35.30 1.91
CA ASP A 4 23.28 35.18 0.46
C ASP A 4 24.35 34.13 0.17
N TYR A 5 23.91 32.94 -0.23
CA TYR A 5 24.79 31.82 -0.57
C TYR A 5 25.53 32.00 -1.90
N SER A 6 25.23 33.05 -2.66
CA SER A 6 25.90 33.35 -3.94
C SER A 6 27.28 33.98 -3.73
N ASN A 7 27.54 34.56 -2.55
CA ASN A 7 28.82 35.19 -2.24
C ASN A 7 29.90 34.14 -1.89
N PRO A 8 31.04 34.10 -2.60
CA PRO A 8 32.10 33.10 -2.37
C PRO A 8 32.75 33.20 -0.98
N LEU A 9 32.72 34.37 -0.33
CA LEU A 9 33.24 34.53 1.03
C LEU A 9 32.37 33.82 2.06
N ILE A 10 31.05 33.88 1.89
CA ILE A 10 30.08 33.20 2.75
C ILE A 10 30.23 31.68 2.58
N GLN A 11 30.39 31.21 1.34
CA GLN A 11 30.64 29.80 1.07
C GLN A 11 31.93 29.29 1.74
N LYS A 12 33.04 30.03 1.62
CA LYS A 12 34.32 29.68 2.29
C LYS A 12 34.17 29.59 3.82
N PHE A 13 33.51 30.58 4.41
CA PHE A 13 33.25 30.59 5.86
C PHE A 13 32.43 29.37 6.31
N LEU A 14 31.40 28.98 5.54
CA LEU A 14 30.58 27.80 5.84
C LEU A 14 31.39 26.50 5.74
N ILE A 15 32.25 26.38 4.71
CA ILE A 15 33.15 25.23 4.55
C ILE A 15 34.12 25.13 5.72
N GLU A 16 34.75 26.23 6.12
CA GLU A 16 35.66 26.27 7.27
C GLU A 16 34.96 25.86 8.56
N ARG A 17 33.75 26.36 8.78
CA ARG A 17 32.93 25.98 9.94
C ARG A 17 32.60 24.49 9.92
N GLN A 18 32.17 23.94 8.78
CA GLN A 18 31.89 22.51 8.64
C GLN A 18 33.15 21.67 8.95
N ASN A 19 34.32 22.11 8.47
CA ASN A 19 35.58 21.43 8.75
C ASN A 19 35.93 21.46 10.25
N GLN A 20 35.70 22.58 10.93
CA GLN A 20 35.91 22.68 12.37
C GLN A 20 34.96 21.78 13.17
N GLU A 21 33.69 21.71 12.77
CA GLU A 21 32.69 20.82 13.37
C GLU A 21 33.10 19.35 13.16
N ASN A 22 33.50 18.97 11.94
CA ASN A 22 34.02 17.63 11.63
C ASN A 22 35.23 17.27 12.50
N LEU A 23 36.18 18.19 12.69
CA LEU A 23 37.33 17.97 13.55
C LEU A 23 36.94 17.78 15.02
N LYS A 24 35.97 18.55 15.53
CA LYS A 24 35.43 18.39 16.89
C LYS A 24 34.75 17.04 17.05
N CYS A 25 33.92 16.64 16.09
CA CYS A 25 33.26 15.33 16.05
C CYS A 25 34.29 14.19 16.03
N MET A 26 35.33 14.30 15.20
CA MET A 26 36.40 13.30 15.12
C MET A 26 37.17 13.20 16.43
N LYS A 27 37.55 14.33 17.04
CA LYS A 27 38.21 14.36 18.36
C LYS A 27 37.34 13.72 19.44
N TRP A 28 36.04 14.04 19.45
CA TRP A 28 35.10 13.45 20.38
C TRP A 28 34.95 11.95 20.16
N PHE A 29 34.86 11.50 18.90
CA PHE A 29 34.79 10.08 18.55
C PHE A 29 36.03 9.33 19.02
N LEU A 30 37.23 9.83 18.71
CA LEU A 30 38.48 9.20 19.13
C LEU A 30 38.60 9.10 20.66
N LYS A 31 38.12 10.11 21.40
CA LYS A 31 38.09 10.11 22.86
C LYS A 31 37.11 9.09 23.45
N ASN A 32 35.99 8.79 22.75
CA ASN A 32 34.92 7.94 23.27
C ASN A 32 34.79 6.58 22.56
N LYS A 33 35.61 6.29 21.54
CA LYS A 33 35.50 5.09 20.71
C LYS A 33 35.48 3.79 21.51
N GLU A 34 36.31 3.70 22.56
CA GLU A 34 36.42 2.49 23.37
C GLU A 34 35.16 2.25 24.22
N LYS A 35 34.56 3.32 24.73
CA LYS A 35 33.27 3.25 25.44
C LYS A 35 32.15 2.82 24.50
N ILE A 36 32.15 3.33 23.27
CA ILE A 36 31.19 2.97 22.23
C ILE A 36 31.36 1.49 21.85
N ILE A 37 32.59 1.01 21.63
CA ILE A 37 32.86 -0.40 21.29
C ILE A 37 32.48 -1.32 22.45
N LYS A 38 32.75 -0.93 23.70
CA LYS A 38 32.39 -1.71 24.89
C LYS A 38 30.88 -1.80 25.12
N ASN A 39 30.16 -0.70 24.85
CA ASN A 39 28.70 -0.62 25.02
C ASN A 39 27.93 -1.02 23.76
N ALA A 40 28.60 -1.22 22.63
CA ALA A 40 27.96 -1.72 21.43
C ALA A 40 27.37 -3.09 21.78
N PRO A 41 26.07 -3.32 21.51
CA PRO A 41 25.52 -4.66 21.64
C PRO A 41 26.41 -5.58 20.79
N LYS A 42 26.98 -6.62 21.39
CA LYS A 42 27.65 -7.66 20.64
C LYS A 42 26.59 -8.31 19.77
N ILE A 43 26.46 -7.86 18.53
CA ILE A 43 25.57 -8.48 17.56
C ILE A 43 26.27 -9.77 17.15
N GLU A 44 26.22 -10.79 18.00
CA GLU A 44 26.68 -12.14 17.68
C GLU A 44 25.75 -12.84 16.68
N ASN A 45 24.64 -12.18 16.30
CA ASN A 45 23.62 -12.72 15.41
C ASN A 45 23.68 -12.13 13.99
N CYS A 46 24.88 -11.92 13.44
CA CYS A 46 25.00 -11.95 11.98
C CYS A 46 24.82 -13.41 11.55
N ARG A 47 23.57 -13.85 11.39
CA ARG A 47 23.28 -15.09 10.69
C ARG A 47 23.86 -14.91 9.29
N HIS A 48 25.04 -15.46 9.03
CA HIS A 48 25.69 -15.43 7.73
C HIS A 48 24.86 -16.27 6.77
N TYR A 49 23.78 -15.70 6.25
CA TYR A 49 23.01 -16.33 5.19
C TYR A 49 23.87 -16.31 3.94
N THR A 50 24.06 -17.47 3.32
CA THR A 50 24.70 -17.52 2.00
C THR A 50 23.77 -16.87 0.97
N THR A 51 24.34 -16.35 -0.11
CA THR A 51 23.57 -15.80 -1.25
C THR A 51 22.58 -16.84 -1.78
N GLU A 52 22.97 -18.11 -1.76
CA GLU A 52 22.11 -19.25 -2.11
C GLU A 52 20.92 -19.40 -1.18
N GLN A 53 21.09 -19.25 0.14
CA GLN A 53 20.00 -19.30 1.11
C GLN A 53 19.02 -18.15 0.92
N ILE A 54 19.52 -16.93 0.69
CA ILE A 54 18.68 -15.76 0.41
C ILE A 54 17.88 -16.00 -0.88
N SER A 55 18.55 -16.41 -1.96
CA SER A 55 17.90 -16.72 -3.24
C SER A 55 16.84 -17.81 -3.12
N LYS A 56 17.17 -18.90 -2.41
CA LYS A 56 16.24 -20.01 -2.15
C LYS A 56 15.00 -19.55 -1.39
N THR A 57 15.16 -18.76 -0.32
CA THR A 57 14.01 -18.24 0.43
C THR A 57 13.11 -17.34 -0.42
N HIS A 58 13.69 -16.49 -1.29
CA HIS A 58 12.92 -15.67 -2.22
C HIS A 58 12.18 -16.50 -3.27
N MET A 59 12.83 -17.53 -3.82
CA MET A 59 12.19 -18.43 -4.79
C MET A 59 11.04 -19.22 -4.15
N GLU A 60 11.25 -19.80 -2.97
CA GLU A 60 10.21 -20.56 -2.26
C GLU A 60 9.02 -19.67 -1.87
N ALA A 61 9.28 -18.44 -1.42
CA ALA A 61 8.23 -17.46 -1.14
C ALA A 61 7.47 -17.08 -2.43
N GLY A 62 8.19 -16.80 -3.52
CA GLY A 62 7.61 -16.47 -4.82
C GLY A 62 6.73 -17.59 -5.38
N MET A 63 7.20 -18.84 -5.31
CA MET A 63 6.47 -20.00 -5.79
C MET A 63 5.16 -20.24 -5.04
N LYS A 64 5.16 -20.09 -3.70
CA LYS A 64 3.94 -20.20 -2.90
C LYS A 64 2.90 -19.16 -3.32
N ILE A 65 3.35 -17.94 -3.56
CA ILE A 65 2.46 -16.83 -3.95
C ILE A 65 1.89 -17.07 -5.37
N LEU A 66 2.72 -17.50 -6.33
CA LEU A 66 2.27 -17.83 -7.68
C LEU A 66 1.27 -18.98 -7.71
N SER A 67 1.48 -20.03 -6.91
CA SER A 67 0.54 -21.16 -6.80
C SER A 67 -0.83 -20.69 -6.36
N LYS A 68 -0.90 -19.91 -5.27
CA LYS A 68 -2.16 -19.37 -4.78
C LYS A 68 -2.83 -18.43 -5.79
N GLN A 69 -2.06 -17.60 -6.50
CA GLN A 69 -2.59 -16.75 -7.55
C GLN A 69 -3.23 -17.58 -8.67
N ASN A 70 -2.58 -18.69 -9.05
CA ASN A 70 -3.13 -19.57 -10.05
C ASN A 70 -4.48 -20.15 -9.60
N ASP A 71 -4.58 -20.62 -8.37
CA ASP A 71 -5.82 -21.17 -7.79
C ASP A 71 -6.95 -20.12 -7.79
N VAL A 72 -6.69 -18.91 -7.29
CA VAL A 72 -7.64 -17.78 -7.30
C VAL A 72 -8.05 -17.43 -8.74
N SER A 73 -7.09 -17.37 -9.67
CA SER A 73 -7.37 -17.08 -11.07
C SER A 73 -8.20 -18.18 -11.74
N ILE A 74 -8.01 -19.46 -11.38
CA ILE A 74 -8.80 -20.57 -11.89
C ILE A 74 -10.26 -20.42 -11.46
N HIS A 75 -10.50 -20.02 -10.21
CA HIS A 75 -11.86 -19.76 -9.72
C HIS A 75 -12.53 -18.59 -10.46
N HIS A 76 -11.79 -17.52 -10.77
CA HIS A 76 -12.35 -16.35 -11.47
C HIS A 76 -12.43 -16.48 -12.99
N ARG A 77 -11.53 -17.24 -13.63
CA ARG A 77 -11.51 -17.46 -15.10
C ARG A 77 -12.59 -18.42 -15.57
N ARG A 78 -13.16 -19.23 -14.66
CA ARG A 78 -14.32 -20.05 -14.99
C ARG A 78 -15.48 -19.10 -15.30
N LYS A 79 -15.69 -18.86 -16.59
CA LYS A 79 -16.97 -18.38 -17.11
C LYS A 79 -17.99 -19.41 -16.67
N THR A 80 -18.75 -19.12 -15.61
CA THR A 80 -19.95 -19.90 -15.33
C THR A 80 -20.81 -19.76 -16.58
N PRO A 81 -21.10 -20.86 -17.30
CA PRO A 81 -22.04 -20.79 -18.40
C PRO A 81 -23.32 -20.17 -17.84
N MET A 82 -23.85 -19.13 -18.47
CA MET A 82 -25.19 -18.65 -18.11
C MET A 82 -26.12 -19.82 -18.42
N GLU A 83 -26.68 -20.44 -17.38
CA GLU A 83 -27.69 -21.49 -17.50
C GLU A 83 -29.02 -20.88 -17.96
N ASP A 84 -29.05 -20.32 -19.16
CA ASP A 84 -30.25 -19.70 -19.70
C ASP A 84 -30.56 -20.31 -21.07
N ALA A 85 -31.27 -21.44 -21.05
CA ALA A 85 -32.40 -21.72 -21.97
C ALA A 85 -33.04 -23.12 -21.77
N GLU A 86 -32.26 -24.18 -21.48
CA GLU A 86 -32.74 -25.56 -21.69
C GLU A 86 -33.09 -26.33 -20.40
N THR A 87 -32.54 -25.96 -19.24
CA THR A 87 -32.70 -26.72 -17.98
C THR A 87 -34.07 -26.56 -17.31
N THR A 88 -34.88 -25.58 -17.73
CA THR A 88 -36.21 -25.32 -17.15
C THR A 88 -37.32 -26.22 -17.67
N ILE A 89 -37.11 -26.99 -18.75
CA ILE A 89 -38.19 -27.76 -19.40
C ILE A 89 -38.33 -29.18 -18.81
N LEU A 90 -37.25 -29.77 -18.29
CA LEU A 90 -37.21 -31.19 -17.89
C LEU A 90 -37.59 -31.48 -16.44
N ASN A 91 -37.89 -30.45 -15.67
CA ASN A 91 -37.67 -30.47 -14.23
C ASN A 91 -38.80 -29.71 -13.52
N GLY A 92 -40.00 -30.31 -13.48
CA GLY A 92 -41.26 -29.73 -12.97
C GLY A 92 -41.35 -29.47 -11.47
N PHE A 93 -40.21 -29.42 -10.76
CA PHE A 93 -40.10 -29.23 -9.32
C PHE A 93 -38.98 -28.26 -8.92
N PHE A 94 -38.57 -27.37 -9.83
CA PHE A 94 -37.41 -26.51 -9.55
C PHE A 94 -37.85 -25.23 -8.85
N GLU A 95 -37.26 -25.03 -7.66
CA GLU A 95 -37.14 -23.74 -7.01
C GLU A 95 -36.81 -22.70 -8.07
N LYS A 96 -37.52 -21.55 -8.04
CA LYS A 96 -37.21 -20.45 -8.94
C LYS A 96 -35.72 -20.15 -8.80
N ILE A 97 -34.96 -20.44 -9.86
CA ILE A 97 -33.56 -20.03 -9.95
C ILE A 97 -33.59 -18.51 -9.78
N GLU A 98 -33.12 -18.03 -8.63
CA GLU A 98 -33.01 -16.59 -8.39
C GLU A 98 -32.03 -16.05 -9.42
N LYS A 99 -32.57 -15.35 -10.43
CA LYS A 99 -31.76 -14.70 -11.46
C LYS A 99 -30.94 -13.62 -10.77
N VAL A 100 -29.67 -13.91 -10.54
CA VAL A 100 -28.73 -12.93 -10.01
C VAL A 100 -28.70 -11.76 -11.00
N PRO A 101 -29.01 -10.53 -10.55
CA PRO A 101 -29.00 -9.38 -11.45
C PRO A 101 -27.59 -9.15 -11.99
N ILE A 102 -27.48 -8.82 -13.27
CA ILE A 102 -26.20 -8.55 -13.94
C ILE A 102 -25.46 -7.38 -13.27
N MET A 103 -26.22 -6.39 -12.81
CA MET A 103 -25.74 -5.18 -12.15
C MET A 103 -25.98 -5.25 -10.64
N LYS A 104 -25.00 -4.78 -9.87
CA LYS A 104 -25.18 -4.52 -8.43
C LYS A 104 -26.10 -3.31 -8.22
N PRO A 105 -26.85 -3.27 -7.11
CA PRO A 105 -27.63 -2.08 -6.75
C PRO A 105 -26.70 -0.88 -6.57
N VAL A 106 -27.16 0.28 -7.05
CA VAL A 106 -26.40 1.53 -6.98
C VAL A 106 -26.62 2.16 -5.61
N ASP A 107 -25.56 2.74 -5.02
CA ASP A 107 -25.66 3.49 -3.77
C ASP A 107 -26.69 4.63 -3.91
N PRO A 108 -27.66 4.77 -2.98
CA PRO A 108 -28.65 5.85 -3.01
C PRO A 108 -28.04 7.25 -3.16
N LYS A 109 -26.82 7.48 -2.65
CA LYS A 109 -26.12 8.77 -2.80
C LYS A 109 -25.73 9.09 -4.24
N GLU A 110 -25.47 8.07 -5.04
CA GLU A 110 -25.12 8.24 -6.45
C GLU A 110 -26.36 8.25 -7.33
N SER A 111 -27.36 7.43 -6.99
CA SER A 111 -28.64 7.46 -7.71
C SER A 111 -29.35 8.79 -7.53
N SER A 112 -29.17 9.50 -6.40
CA SER A 112 -29.74 10.84 -6.22
C SER A 112 -29.23 11.84 -7.25
N ILE A 113 -28.01 11.69 -7.78
CA ILE A 113 -27.42 12.56 -8.81
C ILE A 113 -28.25 12.53 -10.11
N LEU A 114 -28.93 11.41 -10.40
CA LEU A 114 -29.81 11.32 -11.56
C LEU A 114 -31.00 12.28 -11.46
N TYR A 115 -31.46 12.53 -10.23
CA TYR A 115 -32.66 13.32 -9.94
C TYR A 115 -32.34 14.73 -9.46
N THR A 116 -31.07 15.12 -9.40
CA THR A 116 -30.73 16.51 -9.09
C THR A 116 -31.00 17.38 -10.30
N ASP A 117 -31.88 18.36 -10.13
CA ASP A 117 -32.19 19.38 -11.13
C ASP A 117 -30.98 20.32 -11.31
N LEU A 118 -30.06 19.92 -12.19
CA LEU A 118 -29.01 20.80 -12.68
C LEU A 118 -29.59 21.68 -13.80
N ALA A 119 -29.24 22.97 -13.79
CA ALA A 119 -29.76 23.98 -14.70
C ALA A 119 -29.62 23.64 -16.22
N ALA A 120 -28.74 22.69 -16.57
CA ALA A 120 -28.53 22.24 -17.95
C ALA A 120 -29.03 20.79 -18.22
N GLY A 121 -29.85 20.20 -17.35
CA GLY A 121 -30.27 18.78 -17.48
C GLY A 121 -29.11 17.79 -17.28
N GLY A 122 -28.05 18.21 -16.58
CA GLY A 122 -26.78 17.50 -16.48
C GLY A 122 -26.73 16.33 -15.49
N GLY A 123 -27.80 16.05 -14.73
CA GLY A 123 -27.81 15.01 -13.69
C GLY A 123 -27.45 13.62 -14.24
N ARG A 124 -28.00 13.26 -15.40
CA ARG A 124 -27.66 12.01 -16.10
C ARG A 124 -26.18 11.95 -16.48
N HIS A 125 -25.65 13.04 -17.04
CA HIS A 125 -24.25 13.09 -17.45
C HIS A 125 -23.32 12.98 -16.24
N ALA A 126 -23.62 13.71 -15.16
CA ALA A 126 -22.89 13.64 -13.91
C ALA A 126 -22.91 12.22 -13.31
N TYR A 127 -24.07 11.56 -13.29
CA TYR A 127 -24.20 10.17 -12.83
C TYR A 127 -23.39 9.18 -13.67
N LEU A 128 -23.45 9.29 -15.00
CA LEU A 128 -22.68 8.40 -15.86
C LEU A 128 -21.18 8.61 -15.67
N ASN A 129 -20.74 9.86 -15.47
CA ASN A 129 -19.34 10.18 -15.23
C ASN A 129 -18.85 9.66 -13.87
N THR A 130 -19.63 9.80 -12.80
CA THR A 130 -19.26 9.22 -11.49
C THR A 130 -19.18 7.69 -11.56
N ARG A 131 -20.12 7.06 -12.25
CA ARG A 131 -20.14 5.60 -12.43
C ARG A 131 -19.04 5.09 -13.37
N TYR A 132 -18.58 5.93 -14.31
CA TYR A 132 -17.49 5.58 -15.22
C TYR A 132 -16.20 5.28 -14.45
N HIS A 133 -15.87 6.10 -13.44
CA HIS A 133 -14.65 5.95 -12.63
C HIS A 133 -14.68 4.81 -11.61
N LYS A 134 -15.84 4.17 -11.39
CA LYS A 134 -15.92 2.98 -10.55
C LYS A 134 -15.32 1.75 -11.22
N LEU A 135 -14.71 0.89 -10.41
CA LEU A 135 -14.23 -0.40 -10.86
C LEU A 135 -15.41 -1.26 -11.39
N PRO A 136 -15.18 -2.08 -12.42
CA PRO A 136 -16.22 -2.98 -12.94
C PRO A 136 -16.82 -3.89 -11.85
N GLU A 137 -16.00 -4.32 -10.90
CA GLU A 137 -16.39 -5.18 -9.76
C GLU A 137 -17.45 -4.56 -8.87
N ASP A 138 -17.45 -3.23 -8.72
CA ASP A 138 -18.44 -2.51 -7.91
C ASP A 138 -19.76 -2.32 -8.66
N LYS A 139 -19.74 -2.48 -10.00
CA LYS A 139 -20.90 -2.27 -10.87
C LYS A 139 -21.61 -3.56 -11.22
N TYR A 140 -20.87 -4.62 -11.50
CA TYR A 140 -21.38 -5.87 -12.03
C TYR A 140 -21.20 -7.01 -11.02
N THR A 141 -22.09 -7.98 -11.05
CA THR A 141 -21.96 -9.21 -10.24
C THR A 141 -20.94 -10.17 -10.86
N SER A 142 -20.80 -10.16 -12.19
CA SER A 142 -19.91 -11.01 -12.96
C SER A 142 -19.16 -10.23 -14.07
N CYS A 143 -18.15 -10.86 -14.67
CA CYS A 143 -17.42 -10.31 -15.82
C CYS A 143 -18.31 -10.35 -17.07
N VAL A 144 -18.98 -9.23 -17.36
CA VAL A 144 -19.89 -9.14 -18.52
C VAL A 144 -19.14 -9.11 -19.86
N THR A 145 -17.95 -8.51 -19.90
CA THR A 145 -17.15 -8.35 -21.13
C THR A 145 -15.75 -8.93 -20.96
N THR A 146 -15.15 -9.38 -22.05
CA THR A 146 -13.76 -9.89 -22.06
C THR A 146 -12.74 -8.84 -21.63
N ASN A 147 -13.03 -7.56 -21.83
CA ASN A 147 -12.17 -6.48 -21.35
C ASN A 147 -12.15 -6.37 -19.81
N ASN A 148 -13.23 -6.81 -19.15
CA ASN A 148 -13.29 -6.86 -17.69
C ASN A 148 -12.59 -8.10 -17.13
N ASP A 149 -12.26 -9.11 -17.93
CA ASP A 149 -11.50 -10.29 -17.46
C ASP A 149 -10.13 -9.87 -16.92
N TYR A 150 -9.52 -8.84 -17.51
CA TYR A 150 -8.30 -8.21 -17.01
C TYR A 150 -8.65 -7.16 -15.96
N GLY A 151 -8.23 -7.38 -14.72
CA GLY A 151 -8.45 -6.42 -13.65
C GLY A 151 -9.62 -6.73 -12.72
N TRP A 152 -10.35 -7.83 -12.95
CA TRP A 152 -11.43 -8.26 -12.06
C TRP A 152 -10.90 -8.83 -10.74
N LYS A 153 -11.54 -8.41 -9.65
CA LYS A 153 -11.22 -8.70 -8.25
C LYS A 153 -9.75 -8.51 -7.93
N LEU A 154 -9.14 -7.44 -8.45
CA LEU A 154 -7.69 -7.26 -8.31
C LEU A 154 -7.24 -7.10 -6.85
N ASN A 155 -8.13 -6.55 -6.01
CA ASN A 155 -7.93 -6.40 -4.57
C ASN A 155 -8.01 -7.73 -3.79
N GLU A 156 -8.66 -8.76 -4.34
CA GLU A 156 -8.73 -10.10 -3.73
C GLU A 156 -7.44 -10.90 -3.98
N ASN A 157 -6.58 -10.45 -4.91
CA ASN A 157 -5.29 -11.08 -5.13
C ASN A 157 -4.39 -10.89 -3.89
N GLU A 158 -3.83 -11.98 -3.38
CA GLU A 158 -2.87 -11.93 -2.26
C GLU A 158 -1.58 -11.16 -2.63
N LEU A 159 -1.26 -11.08 -3.93
CA LEU A 159 -0.22 -10.21 -4.46
C LEU A 159 -0.65 -8.75 -4.43
N LYS A 160 -0.60 -8.15 -3.24
CA LYS A 160 -0.52 -6.69 -3.12
C LYS A 160 0.84 -6.26 -3.65
N ARG A 161 0.98 -6.14 -4.98
CA ARG A 161 2.17 -5.52 -5.56
C ARG A 161 2.21 -4.10 -5.02
N GLY A 162 3.22 -3.80 -4.22
CA GLY A 162 3.56 -2.42 -3.89
C GLY A 162 3.81 -1.63 -5.17
N PRO A 163 3.82 -0.29 -5.09
CA PRO A 163 4.27 0.51 -6.22
C PRO A 163 5.66 0.01 -6.70
N PRO A 164 5.98 0.11 -8.00
CA PRO A 164 7.28 -0.32 -8.51
C PRO A 164 8.40 0.34 -7.70
N GLU A 165 9.40 -0.44 -7.27
CA GLU A 165 10.51 0.07 -6.44
C GLU A 165 11.18 1.30 -7.07
N HIS A 166 11.24 1.32 -8.41
CA HIS A 166 11.90 2.35 -9.22
C HIS A 166 10.91 3.29 -9.94
N ASN A 167 9.71 3.53 -9.40
CA ASN A 167 8.84 4.60 -9.90
C ASN A 167 9.42 5.97 -9.53
N ARG A 168 9.26 7.00 -10.39
CA ARG A 168 9.64 8.40 -10.09
C ARG A 168 9.11 8.88 -8.74
N TYR A 169 7.91 8.42 -8.35
CA TYR A 169 7.28 8.77 -7.08
C TYR A 169 7.65 7.84 -5.91
N SER A 170 8.29 6.70 -6.16
CA SER A 170 8.68 5.73 -5.11
C SER A 170 9.69 6.35 -4.14
N ILE A 171 10.72 7.02 -4.68
CA ILE A 171 11.74 7.72 -3.89
C ILE A 171 11.08 8.79 -3.01
N PHE A 172 10.18 9.60 -3.58
CA PHE A 172 9.45 10.64 -2.85
C PHE A 172 8.59 10.06 -1.71
N VAL A 173 7.87 8.97 -1.96
CA VAL A 173 7.04 8.31 -0.94
C VAL A 173 7.90 7.68 0.16
N HIS A 174 9.03 7.07 -0.19
CA HIS A 174 9.97 6.50 0.78
C HIS A 174 10.66 7.56 1.63
N ASP A 175 10.92 8.75 1.08
CA ASP A 175 11.49 9.88 1.80
C ASP A 175 10.47 10.54 2.76
N LEU A 176 9.20 10.63 2.34
CA LEU A 176 8.13 11.17 3.19
C LEU A 176 7.69 10.22 4.30
N VAL A 177 7.54 8.93 3.98
CA VAL A 177 7.09 7.91 4.92
C VAL A 177 8.31 7.31 5.61
N ARG A 178 8.72 7.92 6.73
CA ARG A 178 9.80 7.37 7.57
C ARG A 178 9.43 5.95 8.03
N ARG A 179 10.32 4.98 7.78
CA ARG A 179 10.12 3.57 8.20
C ARG A 179 10.05 3.39 9.71
N SER A 180 10.72 4.27 10.45
CA SER A 180 10.58 4.42 11.89
C SER A 180 9.75 5.67 12.17
N GLY A 181 8.76 5.57 13.05
CA GLY A 181 8.11 6.76 13.61
C GLY A 181 9.11 7.72 14.27
N ALA A 182 8.62 8.84 14.81
CA ALA A 182 9.46 9.67 15.67
C ALA A 182 10.11 8.79 16.74
N HIS A 183 11.41 8.98 16.97
CA HIS A 183 12.08 8.29 18.07
C HIS A 183 11.30 8.63 19.35
N PRO A 184 10.97 7.64 20.21
CA PRO A 184 10.29 7.95 21.45
C PRO A 184 11.09 9.05 22.17
N ASP A 185 10.38 10.09 22.60
CA ASP A 185 11.01 11.21 23.28
C ASP A 185 11.84 10.68 24.46
N PRO A 186 13.07 11.18 24.66
CA PRO A 186 13.89 10.75 25.79
C PRO A 186 13.10 10.90 27.10
N PRO A 187 13.33 10.02 28.09
CA PRO A 187 12.49 9.95 29.30
C PRO A 187 12.44 11.27 30.07
N GLU A 188 13.45 12.13 29.92
CA GLU A 188 13.55 13.46 30.54
C GLU A 188 12.55 14.50 29.96
N SER A 189 12.09 14.33 28.72
CA SER A 189 11.15 15.25 28.06
C SER A 189 9.67 14.91 28.27
N LEU A 190 9.37 13.77 28.88
CA LEU A 190 8.01 13.41 29.27
C LEU A 190 7.61 14.25 30.50
N LYS A 191 6.61 15.12 30.34
CA LYS A 191 6.05 15.86 31.49
C LYS A 191 5.46 14.85 32.50
N PRO A 192 5.74 14.99 33.80
CA PRO A 192 5.20 14.09 34.81
C PRO A 192 3.71 14.40 35.01
N LYS A 193 2.81 13.76 34.23
CA LYS A 193 1.37 13.67 34.52
C LYS A 193 0.58 12.65 33.70
N ASP A 194 1.11 12.09 32.62
CA ASP A 194 0.37 11.14 31.78
C ASP A 194 0.80 9.66 31.97
N ALA A 195 1.29 9.33 33.17
CA ALA A 195 1.62 7.96 33.57
C ALA A 195 0.36 7.11 33.79
N GLN A 196 -0.35 6.79 32.70
CA GLN A 196 -1.24 5.64 32.60
C GLN A 196 -0.85 4.85 31.36
N TYR A 197 -0.10 3.78 31.59
CA TYR A 197 0.20 2.77 30.59
C TYR A 197 -1.09 2.02 30.24
N ILE A 198 -1.60 2.18 29.03
CA ILE A 198 -2.50 1.19 28.43
C ILE A 198 -1.60 0.04 27.99
N ARG A 199 -1.62 -1.08 28.72
CA ARG A 199 -1.10 -2.34 28.19
C ARG A 199 -2.05 -2.79 27.08
N CYS A 200 -1.59 -2.75 25.83
CA CYS A 200 -2.22 -3.51 24.77
C CYS A 200 -1.97 -5.01 25.05
N VAL A 201 -2.97 -5.69 25.61
CA VAL A 201 -3.06 -7.15 25.63
C VAL A 201 -3.80 -7.55 24.35
N GLY A 202 -3.18 -8.41 23.55
CA GLY A 202 -3.82 -8.97 22.36
C GLY A 202 -4.95 -9.93 22.74
N LEU A 203 -6.07 -9.79 22.01
CA LEU A 203 -7.00 -10.84 21.62
C LEU A 203 -7.36 -10.59 20.16
#